data_AF-A0A0B6YNK7-F1
#
_entry.id   AF-A0A0B6YNK7-F1
#
_cell.length_a   1.000
_cell.length_b   1.000
_cell.length_c   1.000
_cell.angle_alpha   90.00
_cell.angle_beta   90.00
_cell.angle_gamma   90.00
#
_symmetry.space_group_name_H-M   'P 1'
#
loop_
_entity.id
_entity.type
_entity.pdbx_description
1 polymer ?
#
loop_
_entity_poly.entity_id
_entity_poly.type
_entity_poly.pdbx_seq_one_letter_code
_entity_poly.pdbx_strand_id
1 'polypeptide(L)'
;QGCSSFAFISPNIVMEETGIKDDSGMQDVQYTEETLVEFLEKASEYMEKAQRFEVLGDIYKLVIPIYEKMRNFQKLESSYQYLSHAYGSVINVTR
;
A
#
# COMPACT_ATOMS: atom_id res chain seq x y z
N GLN A 1 13.16 8.46 -1.12
CA GLN A 1 12.72 7.06 -1.23
C GLN A 1 11.21 6.87 -1.04
N GLY A 2 10.40 7.93 -0.84
CA GLY A 2 8.93 7.81 -0.70
C GLY A 2 8.23 7.41 -2.00
N CYS A 3 8.04 8.37 -2.92
CA CYS A 3 7.32 8.15 -4.20
C CYS A 3 7.93 7.02 -5.06
N SER A 4 9.25 6.82 -5.02
CA SER A 4 9.95 5.77 -5.76
C SER A 4 9.49 4.34 -5.42
N SER A 5 9.00 4.12 -4.20
CA SER A 5 8.48 2.80 -3.78
C SER A 5 7.17 2.44 -4.49
N PHE A 6 6.49 3.42 -5.07
CA PHE A 6 5.24 3.23 -5.81
C PHE A 6 5.45 3.14 -7.32
N ALA A 7 6.70 3.18 -7.81
CA ALA A 7 7.01 3.17 -9.25
C ALA A 7 6.43 1.94 -9.97
N PHE A 8 6.39 0.79 -9.29
CA PHE A 8 5.83 -0.45 -9.83
C PHE A 8 4.29 -0.46 -9.81
N ILE A 9 3.68 0.27 -8.89
CA ILE A 9 2.22 0.43 -8.78
C ILE A 9 1.74 1.38 -9.87
N SER A 10 2.41 2.52 -10.04
CA SER A 10 2.15 3.45 -11.13
C SER A 10 3.38 4.31 -11.45
N PRO A 11 3.84 4.33 -12.71
CA PRO A 11 4.95 5.20 -13.11
C PRO A 11 4.60 6.68 -13.02
N ASN A 12 3.30 7.04 -13.07
CA ASN A 12 2.85 8.43 -13.00
C ASN A 12 3.14 9.04 -11.62
N ILE A 13 3.10 8.25 -10.55
CA ILE A 13 3.37 8.72 -9.18
C ILE A 13 4.79 9.31 -9.08
N VAL A 14 5.78 8.62 -9.65
CA VAL A 14 7.15 9.13 -9.63
C VAL A 14 7.28 10.39 -10.48
N MET A 15 6.55 10.48 -11.59
CA MET A 15 6.61 11.66 -12.45
C MET A 15 5.97 12.90 -11.81
N GLU A 16 4.82 12.73 -11.15
CA GLU A 16 3.99 13.81 -10.63
C GLU A 16 4.43 14.26 -9.23
N GLU A 17 4.81 13.32 -8.36
CA GLU A 17 5.07 13.60 -6.93
C GLU A 17 6.53 14.00 -6.64
N THR A 18 7.48 13.72 -7.55
CA THR A 18 8.93 13.98 -7.31
C THR A 18 9.29 15.47 -7.26
N GLY A 19 8.37 16.36 -7.63
CA GLY A 19 8.57 17.81 -7.64
C GLY A 19 7.67 18.60 -6.69
N ILE A 20 6.81 17.93 -5.90
CA ILE A 20 5.92 18.62 -4.96
C ILE A 20 6.75 19.16 -3.80
N LYS A 21 6.54 20.44 -3.46
CA LYS A 21 7.23 21.10 -2.34
C LYS A 21 6.74 20.50 -1.04
N ASP A 22 7.67 20.33 -0.10
CA ASP A 22 7.40 19.90 1.27
C ASP A 22 6.30 20.78 1.90
N ASP A 23 5.22 20.13 2.39
CA ASP A 23 4.08 20.76 3.07
C ASP A 23 4.46 21.34 4.45
N SER A 24 5.74 21.59 4.69
CA SER A 24 6.38 22.29 5.82
C SER A 24 5.72 23.60 6.30
N GLY A 25 4.65 24.09 5.67
CA GLY A 25 3.80 25.20 6.12
C GLY A 25 2.36 24.84 6.51
N MET A 26 1.89 23.60 6.29
CA MET A 26 0.55 23.13 6.69
C MET A 26 0.61 22.51 8.08
N GLN A 27 0.40 23.33 9.12
CA GLN A 27 0.45 22.89 10.52
C GLN A 27 -0.68 21.93 10.94
N ASP A 28 -1.73 21.78 10.13
CA ASP A 28 -2.93 21.00 10.50
C ASP A 28 -2.92 19.54 10.03
N VAL A 29 -1.95 19.10 9.23
CA VAL A 29 -1.89 17.71 8.74
C VAL A 29 -0.75 16.96 9.43
N GLN A 30 -1.11 16.06 10.35
CA GLN A 30 -0.13 15.15 10.95
C GLN A 30 0.04 13.90 10.09
N TYR A 31 1.20 13.80 9.44
CA TYR A 31 1.61 12.59 8.74
C TYR A 31 2.25 11.61 9.74
N THR A 32 1.59 10.48 9.99
CA THR A 32 2.06 9.40 10.87
C THR A 32 2.13 8.05 10.16
N GLU A 33 2.89 7.09 10.69
CA GLU A 33 2.91 5.70 10.18
C GLU A 33 1.50 5.09 10.16
N GLU A 34 0.65 5.44 11.12
CA GLU A 34 -0.75 4.99 11.18
C GLU A 34 -1.57 5.55 10.01
N THR A 35 -1.52 6.87 9.78
CA THR A 35 -2.22 7.49 8.64
C THR A 35 -1.73 6.95 7.29
N LEU A 36 -0.42 6.66 7.16
CA LEU A 36 0.12 6.04 5.97
C LEU A 36 -0.45 4.63 5.74
N VAL A 37 -0.53 3.81 6.80
CA VAL A 37 -1.12 2.47 6.72
C VAL A 37 -2.59 2.54 6.32
N GLU A 38 -3.36 3.46 6.88
CA GLU A 38 -4.77 3.64 6.51
C GLU A 38 -4.94 3.96 5.01
N PHE A 39 -4.11 4.85 4.47
CA PHE A 39 -4.13 5.17 3.04
C PHE A 39 -3.72 3.97 2.17
N LEU A 40 -2.74 3.17 2.60
CA LEU A 40 -2.30 1.96 1.89
C LEU A 40 -3.35 0.84 1.93
N GLU A 41 -4.03 0.64 3.06
CA GLU A 41 -5.15 -0.30 3.17
C GLU A 41 -6.30 0.13 2.24
N LYS A 42 -6.64 1.42 2.21
CA LYS A 42 -7.66 1.96 1.31
C LYS A 42 -7.26 1.83 -0.17
N ALA A 43 -5.99 2.06 -0.50
CA ALA A 43 -5.47 1.84 -1.84
C ALA A 43 -5.61 0.36 -2.25
N SER A 44 -5.32 -0.57 -1.33
CA SER A 44 -5.49 -2.01 -1.56
C SER A 44 -6.94 -2.36 -1.90
N GLU A 45 -7.92 -1.83 -1.15
CA GLU A 45 -9.34 -2.02 -1.41
C GLU A 45 -9.74 -1.52 -2.82
N TYR A 46 -9.23 -0.37 -3.24
CA TYR A 46 -9.50 0.15 -4.59
C TYR A 46 -8.85 -0.68 -5.69
N MET A 47 -7.62 -1.17 -5.48
CA MET A 47 -6.95 -2.05 -6.45
C MET A 47 -7.69 -3.38 -6.60
N GLU A 48 -8.19 -3.93 -5.49
CA GLU A 48 -9.02 -5.14 -5.50
C GLU A 48 -10.33 -4.92 -6.27
N LYS A 49 -11.04 -3.82 -6.02
CA LYS A 49 -12.26 -3.45 -6.77
C LYS A 49 -11.98 -3.23 -8.26
N ALA A 50 -10.78 -2.75 -8.61
CA ALA A 50 -10.32 -2.61 -9.98
C ALA A 50 -9.80 -3.92 -10.60
N GLN A 51 -9.87 -5.04 -9.87
CA GLN A 51 -9.36 -6.36 -10.26
C GLN A 51 -7.86 -6.38 -10.59
N ARG A 52 -7.07 -5.51 -9.94
CA ARG A 52 -5.60 -5.43 -10.05
C ARG A 52 -4.94 -6.13 -8.86
N PHE A 53 -5.17 -7.44 -8.77
CA PHE A 53 -4.74 -8.22 -7.61
C PHE A 53 -3.21 -8.40 -7.55
N GLU A 54 -2.52 -8.38 -8.68
CA GLU A 54 -1.06 -8.51 -8.77
C GLU A 54 -0.30 -7.38 -8.03
N VAL A 55 -0.91 -6.19 -7.94
CA VAL A 55 -0.31 -5.00 -7.32
C VAL A 55 -0.40 -5.02 -5.80
N LEU A 56 -1.32 -5.82 -5.23
CA LEU A 56 -1.55 -5.89 -3.79
C LEU A 56 -0.30 -6.33 -3.02
N GLY A 57 0.51 -7.21 -3.61
CA GLY A 57 1.78 -7.63 -3.02
C GLY A 57 2.74 -6.46 -2.78
N ASP A 58 2.84 -5.52 -3.72
CA ASP A 58 3.75 -4.38 -3.60
C ASP A 58 3.26 -3.35 -2.59
N ILE A 59 1.94 -3.18 -2.46
CA ILE A 59 1.35 -2.34 -1.41
C ILE A 59 1.65 -2.93 -0.03
N TYR A 60 1.40 -4.23 0.17
CA TYR A 60 1.57 -4.86 1.48
C TYR A 60 3.03 -5.00 1.92
N LYS A 61 4.01 -4.99 0.99
CA LYS A 61 5.44 -4.85 1.35
C LYS A 61 5.75 -3.57 2.12
N LEU A 62 4.94 -2.52 1.96
CA LEU A 62 5.08 -1.27 2.71
C LEU A 62 4.38 -1.33 4.07
N VAL A 63 3.25 -2.04 4.16
CA VAL A 63 2.41 -2.14 5.36
C VAL A 63 3.00 -3.13 6.39
N ILE A 64 3.46 -4.30 5.94
CA ILE A 64 3.92 -5.40 6.82
C ILE A 64 5.02 -4.96 7.80
N PRO A 65 6.09 -4.25 7.39
CA PRO A 65 7.15 -3.83 8.31
C PRO A 65 6.65 -2.93 9.45
N ILE A 66 5.61 -2.12 9.20
CA ILE A 66 5.00 -1.24 10.20
C ILE A 66 4.28 -2.11 11.25
N TYR A 67 3.48 -3.09 10.81
CA TYR A 67 2.81 -4.02 11.73
C TYR A 67 3.79 -4.89 12.52
N GLU A 68 4.91 -5.30 11.93
CA GLU A 68 5.98 -6.03 12.62
C GLU A 68 6.59 -5.19 13.74
N LYS A 69 6.93 -3.92 13.45
CA LYS A 69 7.47 -2.97 14.44
C LYS A 69 6.49 -2.73 15.59
N MET A 70 5.18 -2.64 15.28
CA MET A 70 4.11 -2.50 16.27
C MET A 70 3.78 -3.80 17.01
N ARG A 71 4.34 -4.94 16.58
CA ARG A 71 3.99 -6.28 17.07
C ARG A 71 2.49 -6.57 16.95
N ASN A 72 1.84 -6.04 15.91
CA ASN A 72 0.43 -6.27 15.66
C ASN A 72 0.23 -7.58 14.89
N PHE A 73 0.35 -8.70 15.61
CA PHE A 73 0.27 -10.03 15.01
C PHE A 73 -1.10 -10.34 14.38
N GLN A 74 -2.18 -9.74 14.90
CA GLN A 74 -3.52 -9.91 14.32
C GLN A 74 -3.59 -9.31 12.92
N LYS A 75 -3.09 -8.08 12.75
CA LYS A 75 -3.04 -7.43 11.44
C LYS A 75 -2.08 -8.13 10.48
N LEU A 76 -0.96 -8.67 10.98
CA LEU A 76 -0.06 -9.49 10.16
C LEU A 76 -0.76 -10.75 9.64
N GLU A 77 -1.42 -11.52 10.50
CA GLU A 77 -2.19 -12.70 10.09
C GLU A 77 -3.22 -12.36 9.00
N SER A 78 -4.05 -11.34 9.23
CA SER A 78 -5.06 -10.90 8.27
C SER A 78 -4.44 -10.43 6.94
N SER A 79 -3.30 -9.74 6.99
CA SER A 79 -2.59 -9.28 5.77
C SER A 79 -2.11 -10.45 4.91
N TYR A 80 -1.52 -11.48 5.53
CA TYR A 80 -1.06 -12.67 4.80
C TYR A 80 -2.22 -13.52 4.27
N GLN A 81 -3.32 -13.65 5.03
CA GLN A 81 -4.53 -14.31 4.56
C GLN A 81 -5.14 -13.58 3.34
N TYR A 82 -5.20 -12.25 3.41
CA TYR A 82 -5.70 -11.42 2.32
C TYR A 82 -4.86 -11.59 1.04
N LEU A 83 -3.54 -11.49 1.15
CA LEU A 83 -2.63 -11.71 0.01
C LEU A 83 -2.76 -13.11 -0.58
N SER A 84 -2.89 -14.15 0.27
CA SER A 84 -3.12 -15.52 -0.18
C SER A 84 -4.38 -15.63 -1.03
N HIS A 85 -5.48 -15.02 -0.57
CA HIS A 85 -6.73 -14.99 -1.32
C HIS A 85 -6.59 -14.24 -2.65
N ALA A 86 -5.96 -13.06 -2.63
CA ALA A 86 -5.73 -12.25 -3.82
C ALA A 86 -4.95 -13.00 -4.91
N TYR A 87 -3.85 -13.67 -4.56
CA TYR A 87 -3.10 -14.48 -5.53
C TYR A 87 -3.88 -15.70 -6.01
N GLY A 88 -4.72 -16.29 -5.16
CA GLY A 88 -5.68 -17.31 -5.58
C GLY A 88 -6.64 -16.80 -6.67
N SER A 89 -7.14 -15.57 -6.52
CA SER A 89 -7.99 -14.91 -7.51
C SER A 89 -7.26 -14.66 -8.84
N VAL A 90 -6.00 -14.22 -8.81
CA VAL A 90 -5.17 -14.08 -10.04
C VAL A 90 -5.09 -15.41 -10.79
N ILE A 91 -4.79 -16.50 -10.09
CA ILE A 91 -4.67 -17.83 -10.68
C ILE A 91 -5.99 -18.29 -11.30
N ASN A 92 -7.11 -18.06 -10.61
CA ASN A 92 -8.44 -18.44 -11.10
C ASN A 92 -8.86 -17.65 -12.34
N VAL A 93 -8.45 -16.38 -12.45
CA VAL A 93 -8.74 -15.53 -13.62
C VAL A 93 -7.80 -15.82 -14.80
N THR A 94 -6.58 -16.29 -14.54
CA THR A 94 -5.57 -16.60 -15.57
C THR A 94 -5.74 -18.00 -16.17
N ARG A 95 -6.64 -18.83 -15.61
CA ARG A 95 -7.02 -20.14 -16.15
C ARG A 95 -8.10 -20.03 -17.22
#